data_AF-A0A532ALT1-F1
#
_entry.id   AF-A0A532ALT1-F1
#
_cell.length_a   1.000
_cell.length_b   1.000
_cell.length_c   1.000
_cell.angle_alpha   90.00
_cell.angle_beta   90.00
_cell.angle_gamma   90.00
#
_symmetry.space_group_name_H-M   'P 1'
#
loop_
_entity.id
_entity.type
_entity.pdbx_description
1 polymer ?
#
loop_
_entity_poly.entity_id
_entity_poly.type
_entity_poly.pdbx_seq_one_letter_code
_entity_poly.pdbx_strand_id
1 'polypeptide(L)' 'MDIAAWLLSLGLQQYEPAFRENDIEADTLPQLTADDLVALGVISIGHRRKLLAAIDALRARSDTA' A
#
# COMPACT_ATOMS: atom_id res chain seq x y z
N MET A 1 0.63 -7.11 -10.16
CA MET A 1 1.56 -7.10 -9.01
C MET A 1 0.89 -7.84 -7.87
N ASP A 2 1.61 -8.65 -7.11
CA ASP A 2 1.06 -9.35 -5.95
C ASP A 2 1.15 -8.46 -4.70
N ILE A 3 -0.01 -8.12 -4.12
CA ILE A 3 -0.12 -7.24 -2.95
C ILE A 3 0.46 -7.90 -1.70
N ALA A 4 0.26 -9.20 -1.51
CA ALA A 4 0.77 -9.94 -0.36
C ALA A 4 2.30 -9.96 -0.38
N ALA A 5 2.89 -10.26 -1.54
CA ALA A 5 4.35 -10.24 -1.72
C ALA A 5 4.94 -8.83 -1.52
N TRP A 6 4.25 -7.79 -1.98
CA TRP A 6 4.69 -6.42 -1.78
C TRP A 6 4.65 -6.01 -0.31
N LEU A 7 3.55 -6.28 0.40
CA LEU A 7 3.43 -6.01 1.83
C LEU A 7 4.47 -6.79 2.63
N LEU A 8 4.74 -8.05 2.27
CA LEU A 8 5.79 -8.86 2.89
C LEU A 8 7.18 -8.24 2.70
N SER A 9 7.49 -7.71 1.51
CA SER A 9 8.78 -7.02 1.26
C SER A 9 8.96 -5.78 2.15
N LEU A 10 7.85 -5.18 2.60
CA LEU A 10 7.83 -4.07 3.54
C LEU A 10 7.79 -4.53 5.00
N GLY A 11 7.65 -5.83 5.28
CA GLY A 11 7.41 -6.35 6.63
C GLY A 11 6.06 -5.90 7.20
N LEU A 12 5.08 -5.68 6.32
CA LEU A 12 3.74 -5.16 6.62
C LEU A 12 2.63 -6.13 6.17
N GLN A 13 2.95 -7.42 6.00
CA GLN A 13 2.01 -8.45 5.56
C GLN A 13 0.77 -8.57 6.47
N GLN A 14 0.82 -8.09 7.72
CA GLN A 14 -0.37 -8.07 8.59
C GLN A 14 -1.54 -7.23 8.04
N TYR A 15 -1.29 -6.34 7.07
CA TYR A 15 -2.34 -5.53 6.44
C TYR A 15 -2.94 -6.18 5.19
N GLU A 16 -2.43 -7.33 4.75
CA GLU A 16 -2.94 -8.02 3.56
C GLU A 16 -4.46 -8.27 3.60
N PRO A 17 -5.06 -8.75 4.72
CA PRO A 17 -6.50 -8.94 4.78
C PRO A 17 -7.27 -7.64 4.53
N ALA A 18 -6.85 -6.53 5.14
CA ALA A 18 -7.50 -5.24 4.98
C ALA A 18 -7.43 -4.73 3.53
N PHE A 19 -6.28 -4.90 2.86
CA PHE A 19 -6.14 -4.53 1.45
C PHE A 19 -7.05 -5.38 0.56
N ARG A 20 -7.10 -6.69 0.79
CA ARG A 20 -7.95 -7.61 0.02
C ARG A 20 -9.45 -7.40 0.26
N GLU A 21 -9.86 -7.18 1.50
CA GLU A 21 -11.27 -6.97 1.89
C GLU A 21 -11.83 -5.64 1.36
N ASN A 22 -10.96 -4.69 1.02
CA ASN A 22 -11.33 -3.40 0.42
C ASN A 22 -11.02 -3.35 -1.09
N ASP A 23 -10.83 -4.51 -1.73
CA ASP A 23 -10.59 -4.64 -3.17
C ASP A 23 -9.41 -3.77 -3.68
N ILE A 24 -8.35 -3.64 -2.86
CA ILE A 24 -7.13 -2.94 -3.26
C ILE A 24 -6.28 -3.86 -4.12
N GLU A 25 -6.16 -3.49 -5.39
CA GLU A 25 -5.43 -4.20 -6.43
C GLU A 25 -4.21 -3.39 -6.90
N ALA A 26 -3.44 -3.96 -7.84
CA ALA A 26 -2.19 -3.37 -8.30
C ALA A 26 -2.34 -1.99 -8.99
N ASP A 27 -3.51 -1.72 -9.56
CA ASP A 27 -3.89 -0.50 -10.27
C ASP A 27 -4.45 0.59 -9.34
N THR A 28 -5.11 0.20 -8.25
CA THR A 28 -5.62 1.11 -7.21
C THR A 28 -4.60 1.38 -6.11
N LEU A 29 -3.66 0.47 -5.86
CA LEU A 29 -2.59 0.63 -4.88
C LEU A 29 -1.80 1.95 -5.03
N PRO A 30 -1.37 2.36 -6.25
CA PRO A 30 -0.68 3.64 -6.45
C PRO A 30 -1.56 4.86 -6.17
N GLN A 31 -2.87 4.72 -5.99
CA GLN A 31 -3.80 5.83 -5.79
C GLN A 31 -4.09 6.09 -4.30
N LEU A 32 -3.72 5.16 -3.42
CA LEU A 32 -3.98 5.30 -1.98
C LEU A 32 -3.32 6.55 -1.39
N THR A 33 -4.11 7.23 -0.56
CA THR A 33 -3.72 8.40 0.22
C THR A 33 -3.49 8.04 1.68
N ALA A 34 -3.00 9.00 2.47
CA ALA A 34 -2.86 8.81 3.90
C ALA A 34 -4.19 8.51 4.60
N ASP A 35 -5.29 9.10 4.12
CA ASP A 35 -6.62 8.92 4.68
C ASP A 35 -7.20 7.55 4.33
N ASP A 36 -6.95 7.05 3.11
CA ASP A 36 -7.35 5.69 2.73
C ASP A 36 -6.63 4.65 3.59
N LEU A 37 -5.34 4.84 3.87
CA LEU A 37 -4.60 3.96 4.78
C LEU A 37 -5.19 3.98 6.20
N VAL A 38 -5.73 5.12 6.66
CA VAL A 38 -6.46 5.18 7.93
C VAL A 38 -7.75 4.39 7.87
N ALA A 39 -8.53 4.54 6.79
CA ALA A 39 -9.77 3.80 6.58
C ALA A 39 -9.54 2.28 6.51
N LEU A 40 -8.40 1.85 5.96
CA LEU A 40 -7.93 0.45 5.93
C LEU A 40 -7.44 -0.06 7.31
N GLY A 41 -7.47 0.77 8.36
CA GLY A 41 -7.05 0.38 9.71
C GLY A 41 -5.54 0.50 9.98
N VAL A 42 -4.77 1.16 9.11
CA VAL A 42 -3.35 1.44 9.35
C VAL A 42 -3.21 2.65 10.28
N ILE A 43 -3.41 2.44 11.58
CA ILE A 43 -3.36 3.53 12.57
C ILE A 43 -1.92 3.94 12.93
N SER A 44 -0.96 3.01 12.81
CA SER A 44 0.46 3.26 13.10
C SER A 44 1.04 4.30 12.13
N ILE A 45 1.49 5.45 12.68
CA ILE A 45 2.11 6.53 11.89
C ILE A 45 3.34 6.01 11.12
N GLY A 46 4.16 5.17 11.75
CA GLY A 46 5.35 4.60 11.12
C GLY A 46 4.99 3.70 9.93
N HIS A 47 3.97 2.85 10.07
CA HIS A 47 3.52 1.98 8.99
C HIS A 47 2.90 2.78 7.84
N ARG A 48 2.07 3.79 8.13
CA ARG A 48 1.52 4.68 7.10
C ARG A 48 2.62 5.38 6.31
N ARG A 49 3.63 5.95 6.98
CA ARG A 49 4.75 6.61 6.30
C ARG A 49 5.53 5.63 5.42
N LYS A 50 5.74 4.39 5.88
CA LYS A 50 6.42 3.36 5.09
C LYS A 50 5.62 2.96 3.85
N LEU A 51 4.30 2.78 3.99
CA LEU A 51 3.40 2.47 2.86
C LEU A 51 3.36 3.61 1.85
N LEU A 52 3.17 4.86 2.29
CA LEU A 52 3.14 6.02 1.40
C LEU A 52 4.43 6.16 0.60
N ALA A 53 5.60 6.03 1.25
CA ALA A 53 6.88 6.07 0.54
C ALA A 53 7.03 4.95 -0.50
N ALA A 54 6.53 3.74 -0.20
CA ALA A 54 6.55 2.62 -1.14
C ALA A 54 5.56 2.81 -2.30
N ILE A 55 4.41 3.44 -2.04
CA ILE A 55 3.41 3.85 -3.04
C ILE A 55 3.99 4.93 -3.96
N ASP A 56 4.69 5.94 -3.43
CA ASP A 56 5.37 6.95 -4.24
C ASP A 56 6.44 6.33 -5.15
N ALA A 57 7.19 5.34 -4.64
CA ALA A 57 8.13 4.59 -5.45
C ALA A 57 7.46 3.72 -6.53
N LEU A 58 6.20 3.29 -6.34
CA LEU A 58 5.42 2.62 -7.38
C LEU A 58 5.04 3.60 -8.49
N ARG A 59 4.54 4.80 -8.13
CA ARG A 59 4.18 5.87 -9.08
C ARG A 59 5.35 6.24 -9.99
N ALA A 60 6.52 6.48 -9.39
CA ALA A 60 7.73 6.84 -10.14
C ALA A 60 8.18 5.78 -11.16
N ARG A 61 7.89 4.49 -10.90
CA ARG A 61 8.19 3.41 -11.86
C ARG A 61 7.19 3.34 -13.01
N SER A 62 5.94 3.74 -12.78
CA SER A 62 4.91 3.79 -13.82
C SER A 62 5.11 4.95 -14.79
N ASP A 63 5.74 6.04 -14.35
CA ASP A 63 6.01 7.23 -15.18
C ASP A 63 7.25 7.10 -16.10
N THR A 64 8.03 6.02 -15.96
CA THR A 64 9.25 5.78 -16.76
C THR A 64 8.98 4.92 -18.03
N ALA A 65 7.72 4.74 -18.43
CA ALA A 65 7.33 3.98 -19.62
C ALA A 65 6.84 4.86 -20.77
#